data_AF-A0A8T5KM45-F1
#
_entry.id   AF-A0A8T5KM45-F1
#
_cell.length_a   1.000
_cell.length_b   1.000
_cell.length_c   1.000
_cell.angle_alpha   90.00
_cell.angle_beta   90.00
_cell.angle_gamma   90.00
#
_symmetry.space_group_name_H-M   'P 1'
#
loop_
_entity.id
_entity.type
_entity.pdbx_description
1 polymer ?
#
loop_
_entity_poly.entity_id
_entity_poly.type
_entity_poly.pdbx_seq_one_letter_code
_entity_poly.pdbx_strand_id
1 'polypeptide(L)'
;MPLVEDNIDTHDEHLTVTFWDRFSLQKSGGIIDDNGNTWVIFHEDEFNMLIYHYESIISSPVGRILHNSAADSLELINADLHTIRRKFFGKKRLNKMLIDAWKLCGWGTNSFHDSTIKTNVFASVAAGFYLSTVELLESCRYKLEWSQQSNHIINFNRLTANNEMPPPNLLKSIPWAYQNDLSGGIIDSEVKLESHELGWSIEGRTSFLLPCDFFNRVIFNSSGFVKQFPQNILERWDLVGFDMVYSNGLIAMLEASKEVFLSND
;
A
#
# COMPACT_ATOMS: atom_id res chain seq x y z
N MET A 1 -11.41 44.93 10.27
CA MET A 1 -10.60 43.99 11.08
C MET A 1 -9.69 43.28 10.10
N PRO A 2 -8.36 43.29 10.27
CA PRO A 2 -7.51 42.42 9.49
C PRO A 2 -7.82 40.98 9.91
N LEU A 3 -7.94 40.07 8.94
CA LEU A 3 -7.97 38.64 9.19
C LEU A 3 -6.58 38.29 9.72
N VAL A 4 -6.49 37.94 11.00
CA VAL A 4 -5.31 37.30 11.55
C VAL A 4 -5.34 35.90 10.95
N GLU A 5 -4.43 35.62 10.02
CA GLU A 5 -4.12 34.24 9.66
C GLU A 5 -3.52 33.61 10.92
N ASP A 6 -4.37 32.93 11.70
CA ASP A 6 -3.89 32.01 12.71
C ASP A 6 -3.12 30.93 11.95
N ASN A 7 -1.79 31.05 11.96
CA ASN A 7 -0.88 29.97 11.57
C ASN A 7 -1.06 28.86 12.61
N ILE A 8 -2.17 28.12 12.51
CA ILE A 8 -2.40 26.91 13.28
C ILE A 8 -1.38 25.92 12.75
N ASP A 9 -0.29 25.76 13.48
CA ASP A 9 0.68 24.72 13.21
C ASP A 9 -0.03 23.37 13.40
N THR A 10 -0.43 22.74 12.29
CA THR A 10 -1.09 21.43 12.25
C THR A 10 -0.07 20.28 12.36
N HIS A 11 1.22 20.61 12.43
CA HIS A 11 2.30 19.66 12.59
C HIS A 11 2.17 18.85 13.88
N ASP A 12 2.20 17.53 13.74
CA ASP A 12 2.33 16.59 14.86
C ASP A 12 3.79 16.12 14.93
N GLU A 13 4.56 16.77 15.82
CA GLU A 13 5.97 16.46 16.04
C GLU A 13 6.18 15.02 16.52
N HIS A 14 5.31 14.54 17.42
CA HIS A 14 5.42 13.19 17.95
C HIS A 14 5.16 12.14 16.86
N LEU A 15 4.13 12.34 16.03
CA LEU A 15 3.85 11.47 14.89
C LEU A 15 5.02 11.49 13.89
N THR A 16 5.54 12.68 13.57
CA THR A 16 6.65 12.85 12.62
C THR A 16 7.90 12.12 13.10
N VAL A 17 8.29 12.30 14.36
CA VAL A 17 9.44 11.59 14.96
C VAL A 17 9.18 10.08 14.97
N THR A 18 8.01 9.64 15.41
CA THR A 18 7.67 8.20 15.45
C THR A 18 7.72 7.57 14.06
N PHE A 19 7.32 8.30 13.03
CA PHE A 19 7.36 7.85 11.64
C PHE A 19 8.81 7.68 11.16
N TRP A 20 9.65 8.70 11.33
CA TRP A 20 11.05 8.67 10.90
C TRP A 20 11.97 7.84 11.81
N ASP A 21 11.54 7.48 13.02
CA ASP A 21 12.18 6.45 13.84
C ASP A 21 11.97 5.04 13.27
N ARG A 22 10.89 4.83 12.50
CA ARG A 22 10.51 3.53 11.93
C ARG A 22 10.89 3.37 10.46
N PHE A 23 10.96 4.48 9.74
CA PHE A 23 11.26 4.54 8.32
C PHE A 23 12.44 5.48 8.07
N SER A 24 13.28 5.18 7.08
CA SER A 24 14.41 6.02 6.69
C SER A 24 14.30 6.44 5.24
N LEU A 25 14.60 7.72 4.95
CA LEU A 25 14.68 8.25 3.60
C LEU A 25 16.08 7.99 3.02
N GLN A 26 16.13 7.37 1.86
CA GLN A 26 17.36 7.14 1.11
C GLN A 26 17.66 8.31 0.19
N LYS A 27 18.94 8.54 -0.14
CA LYS A 27 19.37 9.51 -1.18
C LYS A 27 18.72 9.28 -2.55
N SER A 28 18.27 8.07 -2.84
CA SER A 28 17.51 7.71 -4.05
C SER A 28 16.07 8.23 -4.05
N GLY A 29 15.58 8.78 -2.93
CA GLY A 29 14.19 9.15 -2.71
C GLY A 29 13.31 8.00 -2.20
N GLY A 30 13.86 6.78 -2.09
CA GLY A 30 13.12 5.64 -1.53
C GLY A 30 12.98 5.72 -0.02
N ILE A 31 11.85 5.25 0.51
CA ILE A 31 11.63 5.07 1.95
C ILE A 31 11.83 3.60 2.29
N ILE A 32 12.59 3.29 3.33
CA ILE A 32 12.84 1.90 3.78
C ILE A 32 12.48 1.72 5.26
N ASP A 33 12.06 0.51 5.65
CA ASP A 33 11.93 0.13 7.06
C ASP A 33 13.17 -0.65 7.57
N ASP A 34 13.18 -0.96 8.88
CA ASP A 34 14.27 -1.74 9.52
C ASP A 34 14.48 -3.15 8.94
N ASN A 35 13.49 -3.68 8.21
CA ASN A 35 13.55 -4.99 7.58
C ASN A 35 13.99 -4.90 6.11
N GLY A 36 14.29 -3.69 5.60
CA GLY A 36 14.67 -3.44 4.22
C GLY A 36 13.49 -3.43 3.24
N ASN A 37 12.24 -3.43 3.72
CA ASN A 37 11.09 -3.25 2.83
C ASN A 37 11.06 -1.80 2.36
N THR A 38 10.79 -1.60 1.07
CA THR A 38 10.65 -0.28 0.46
C THR A 38 9.21 0.18 0.46
N TRP A 39 9.01 1.48 0.69
CA TRP A 39 7.73 2.14 0.84
C TRP A 39 7.67 3.42 0.02
N VAL A 40 6.45 3.87 -0.25
CA VAL A 40 6.15 5.11 -0.97
C VAL A 40 4.97 5.82 -0.33
N ILE A 41 5.07 7.14 -0.20
CA ILE A 41 3.97 7.98 0.27
C ILE A 41 3.12 8.37 -0.94
N PHE A 42 1.81 8.25 -0.80
CA PHE A 42 0.84 8.73 -1.78
C PHE A 42 -0.13 9.71 -1.11
N HIS A 43 -0.46 10.78 -1.83
CA HIS A 43 -1.66 11.54 -1.54
C HIS A 43 -2.90 10.75 -2.01
N GLU A 44 -3.99 10.83 -1.25
CA GLU A 44 -5.21 10.04 -1.50
C GLU A 44 -5.81 10.31 -2.89
N ASP A 45 -5.87 11.58 -3.28
CA ASP A 45 -6.39 12.04 -4.57
C ASP A 45 -5.54 11.51 -5.74
N GLU A 46 -4.22 11.61 -5.64
CA GLU A 46 -3.27 11.09 -6.65
C GLU A 46 -3.37 9.58 -6.81
N PHE A 47 -3.49 8.86 -5.69
CA PHE A 47 -3.68 7.41 -5.73
C PHE A 47 -5.01 7.03 -6.39
N ASN A 48 -6.09 7.74 -6.08
CA ASN A 48 -7.39 7.52 -6.71
C ASN A 48 -7.36 7.79 -8.21
N MET A 49 -6.67 8.86 -8.65
CA MET A 49 -6.46 9.15 -10.07
C MET A 49 -5.61 8.07 -10.74
N LEU A 50 -4.54 7.60 -10.08
CA LEU A 50 -3.70 6.52 -10.58
C LEU A 50 -4.52 5.26 -10.85
N ILE A 51 -5.34 4.83 -9.89
CA ILE A 51 -6.21 3.66 -10.06
C ILE A 51 -7.21 3.87 -11.19
N TYR A 52 -7.82 5.05 -11.29
CA TYR A 52 -8.77 5.38 -12.36
C TYR A 52 -8.12 5.26 -13.76
N HIS A 53 -6.96 5.89 -13.98
CA HIS A 53 -6.26 5.81 -15.25
C HIS A 53 -5.78 4.39 -15.56
N TYR A 54 -5.30 3.68 -14.54
CA TYR A 54 -4.87 2.30 -14.68
C TYR A 54 -6.02 1.37 -15.10
N GLU A 55 -7.19 1.47 -14.47
CA GLU A 55 -8.40 0.72 -14.86
C GLU A 55 -8.82 1.01 -16.30
N SER A 56 -8.74 2.28 -16.71
CA SER A 56 -9.04 2.70 -18.08
C SER A 56 -8.12 2.02 -19.10
N ILE A 57 -6.81 2.01 -18.82
CA ILE A 57 -5.80 1.43 -19.70
C ILE A 57 -5.96 -0.09 -19.80
N ILE A 58 -6.14 -0.79 -18.67
CA ILE A 58 -6.27 -2.26 -18.71
C ILE A 58 -7.68 -2.73 -19.12
N SER A 59 -8.65 -1.81 -19.22
CA SER A 59 -10.04 -2.08 -19.59
C SER A 59 -10.71 -3.18 -18.74
N SER A 60 -10.41 -3.19 -17.45
CA SER A 60 -10.92 -4.19 -16.50
C SER A 60 -10.97 -3.62 -15.08
N PRO A 61 -12.00 -3.95 -14.27
CA PRO A 61 -12.01 -3.58 -12.86
C PRO A 61 -10.83 -4.19 -12.11
N VAL A 62 -9.99 -3.38 -11.47
CA VAL A 62 -8.77 -3.85 -10.78
C VAL A 62 -9.02 -4.26 -9.34
N GLY A 63 -10.22 -4.08 -8.81
CA GLY A 63 -10.50 -4.28 -7.39
C GLY A 63 -9.98 -5.62 -6.83
N ARG A 64 -10.14 -6.74 -7.55
CA ARG A 64 -9.59 -8.04 -7.13
C ARG A 64 -8.07 -8.12 -7.27
N ILE A 65 -7.48 -7.48 -8.28
CA ILE A 65 -6.04 -7.39 -8.48
C ILE A 65 -5.41 -6.62 -7.32
N LEU A 66 -5.97 -5.45 -6.98
CA LEU A 66 -5.50 -4.62 -5.86
C LEU A 66 -5.62 -5.37 -4.53
N HIS A 67 -6.77 -6.00 -4.27
CA HIS A 67 -7.01 -6.76 -3.04
C HIS A 67 -5.99 -7.89 -2.85
N ASN A 68 -5.80 -8.73 -3.86
CA ASN A 68 -4.85 -9.85 -3.78
C ASN A 68 -3.40 -9.35 -3.67
N SER A 69 -3.05 -8.31 -4.42
CA SER A 69 -1.71 -7.72 -4.39
C SER A 69 -1.39 -7.11 -3.02
N ALA A 70 -2.36 -6.45 -2.39
CA ALA A 70 -2.21 -5.87 -1.05
C ALA A 70 -2.10 -6.95 0.02
N ALA A 71 -2.94 -8.00 -0.04
CA ALA A 71 -2.90 -9.12 0.90
C ALA A 71 -1.56 -9.85 0.85
N ASP A 72 -1.13 -10.25 -0.33
CA ASP A 72 0.13 -10.95 -0.54
C ASP A 72 1.35 -10.12 -0.12
N SER A 73 1.35 -8.82 -0.45
CA SER A 73 2.47 -7.93 -0.11
C SER A 73 2.62 -7.80 1.39
N LEU A 74 1.50 -7.56 2.10
CA LEU A 74 1.54 -7.40 3.55
C LEU A 74 1.81 -8.73 4.27
N GLU A 75 1.41 -9.87 3.70
CA GLU A 75 1.75 -11.19 4.25
C GLU A 75 3.27 -11.43 4.22
N LEU A 76 3.94 -11.06 3.12
CA LEU A 76 5.41 -11.14 3.04
C LEU A 76 6.10 -10.19 4.03
N ILE A 77 5.68 -8.93 4.08
CA ILE A 77 6.25 -7.92 4.99
C ILE A 77 6.15 -8.36 6.45
N ASN A 78 5.05 -9.03 6.81
CA ASN A 78 4.80 -9.46 8.18
C ASN A 78 5.22 -10.91 8.47
N ALA A 79 5.89 -11.60 7.54
CA ALA A 79 6.21 -13.03 7.68
C ALA A 79 6.96 -13.36 8.99
N ASP A 80 7.89 -12.51 9.40
CA ASP A 80 8.69 -12.72 10.63
C ASP A 80 7.89 -12.54 11.92
N LEU A 81 6.75 -11.84 11.87
CA LEU A 81 5.89 -11.58 13.02
C LEU A 81 5.13 -12.84 13.50
N HIS A 82 5.03 -13.89 12.68
CA HIS A 82 4.45 -15.18 13.08
C HIS A 82 5.12 -15.76 14.34
N THR A 83 6.41 -15.46 14.54
CA THR A 83 7.19 -15.93 15.71
C THR A 83 6.76 -15.25 17.02
N ILE A 84 6.28 -14.01 16.96
CA ILE A 84 5.86 -13.22 18.13
C ILE A 84 4.61 -13.84 18.77
N ARG A 85 3.65 -14.28 17.94
CA ARG A 85 2.39 -14.88 18.40
C ARG A 85 2.60 -16.10 19.29
N ARG A 86 3.65 -16.89 19.04
CA ARG A 86 3.96 -18.15 19.74
C ARG A 86 4.44 -17.96 21.18
N LYS A 87 4.76 -16.72 21.59
CA LYS A 87 5.23 -16.38 22.95
C LYS A 87 4.05 -16.15 23.92
N PHE A 88 4.31 -16.24 25.22
CA PHE A 88 3.33 -15.89 26.26
C PHE A 88 2.89 -14.42 26.10
N PHE A 89 1.58 -14.14 26.15
CA PHE A 89 0.97 -12.84 25.76
C PHE A 89 1.25 -12.36 24.31
N GLY A 90 1.80 -13.23 23.45
CA GLY A 90 2.20 -12.90 22.08
C GLY A 90 1.07 -12.35 21.22
N LYS A 91 -0.15 -12.90 21.35
CA LYS A 91 -1.34 -12.41 20.61
C LYS A 91 -1.69 -10.95 20.92
N LYS A 92 -1.68 -10.57 22.21
CA LYS A 92 -1.99 -9.19 22.63
C LYS A 92 -0.91 -8.21 22.16
N ARG A 93 0.36 -8.60 22.28
CA ARG A 93 1.50 -7.81 21.79
C ARG A 93 1.44 -7.63 20.27
N LEU A 94 1.19 -8.71 19.54
CA LEU A 94 1.06 -8.68 18.08
C LEU A 94 -0.09 -7.78 17.63
N ASN A 95 -1.26 -7.89 18.25
CA ASN A 95 -2.40 -7.02 17.93
C ASN A 95 -2.06 -5.54 18.14
N LYS A 96 -1.43 -5.19 19.27
CA LYS A 96 -0.99 -3.81 19.52
C LYS A 96 0.00 -3.33 18.45
N MET A 97 1.02 -4.14 18.12
CA MET A 97 2.00 -3.79 17.10
C MET A 97 1.36 -3.55 15.73
N LEU A 98 0.40 -4.39 15.33
CA LEU A 98 -0.30 -4.26 14.05
C LEU A 98 -1.21 -3.03 14.01
N ILE A 99 -1.91 -2.71 15.11
CA ILE A 99 -2.72 -1.49 15.22
C ILE A 99 -1.82 -0.24 15.13
N ASP A 100 -0.70 -0.25 15.85
CA ASP A 100 0.23 0.88 15.85
C ASP A 100 0.86 1.07 14.45
N ALA A 101 1.26 -0.01 13.78
CA ALA A 101 1.76 0.04 12.40
C ALA A 101 0.70 0.51 11.39
N TRP A 102 -0.54 0.03 11.53
CA TRP A 102 -1.67 0.43 10.67
C TRP A 102 -1.92 1.94 10.73
N LYS A 103 -1.88 2.51 11.94
CA LYS A 103 -2.00 3.96 12.15
C LYS A 103 -0.82 4.72 11.57
N LEU A 104 0.40 4.25 11.82
CA LEU A 104 1.63 4.89 11.33
C LEU A 104 1.66 4.94 9.79
N CYS A 105 1.13 3.92 9.11
CA CYS A 105 1.01 3.90 7.66
C CYS A 105 -0.14 4.77 7.11
N GLY A 106 -0.95 5.40 7.95
CA GLY A 106 -2.09 6.23 7.51
C GLY A 106 -3.28 5.40 7.01
N TRP A 107 -3.41 4.13 7.39
CA TRP A 107 -4.46 3.24 6.88
C TRP A 107 -5.80 3.36 7.63
N GLY A 108 -5.93 4.32 8.55
CA GLY A 108 -7.15 4.57 9.30
C GLY A 108 -7.22 3.87 10.65
N THR A 109 -8.44 3.54 11.08
CA THR A 109 -8.70 2.97 12.40
C THR A 109 -9.29 1.57 12.29
N ASN A 110 -8.68 0.63 13.04
CA ASN A 110 -9.08 -0.77 13.07
C ASN A 110 -8.71 -1.42 14.41
N SER A 111 -9.61 -2.22 14.97
CA SER A 111 -9.37 -3.07 16.14
C SER A 111 -8.97 -4.52 15.78
N PHE A 112 -9.16 -4.89 14.51
CA PHE A 112 -9.09 -6.23 13.93
C PHE A 112 -10.03 -7.29 14.56
N HIS A 113 -10.87 -6.87 15.50
CA HIS A 113 -11.94 -7.68 16.08
C HIS A 113 -13.28 -7.39 15.41
N ASP A 114 -13.46 -6.15 14.96
CA ASP A 114 -14.66 -5.70 14.30
C ASP A 114 -14.67 -6.11 12.83
N SER A 115 -15.86 -6.31 12.29
CA SER A 115 -16.09 -6.55 10.86
C SER A 115 -16.10 -5.25 10.05
N THR A 116 -15.51 -4.17 10.55
CA THR A 116 -15.59 -2.84 9.95
C THR A 116 -14.29 -2.08 10.16
N ILE A 117 -13.87 -1.33 9.13
CA ILE A 117 -12.78 -0.36 9.24
C ILE A 117 -13.22 1.02 8.80
N LYS A 118 -12.56 2.04 9.35
CA LYS A 118 -12.64 3.40 8.84
C LYS A 118 -11.31 3.79 8.22
N THR A 119 -11.28 4.21 6.95
CA THR A 119 -10.03 4.46 6.22
C THR A 119 -10.23 5.42 5.04
N ASN A 120 -9.16 6.12 4.66
CA ASN A 120 -9.06 6.87 3.40
C ASN A 120 -8.39 6.07 2.29
N VAL A 121 -7.87 4.87 2.62
CA VAL A 121 -7.25 3.98 1.63
C VAL A 121 -8.33 3.37 0.74
N PHE A 122 -8.05 3.25 -0.55
CA PHE A 122 -8.95 2.65 -1.53
C PHE A 122 -9.46 1.27 -1.07
N ALA A 123 -10.77 1.05 -1.19
CA ALA A 123 -11.44 -0.01 -0.42
C ALA A 123 -10.90 -1.42 -0.68
N SER A 124 -10.51 -1.75 -1.91
CA SER A 124 -9.94 -3.06 -2.23
C SER A 124 -8.53 -3.25 -1.64
N VAL A 125 -7.72 -2.19 -1.60
CA VAL A 125 -6.38 -2.21 -0.99
C VAL A 125 -6.51 -2.40 0.52
N ALA A 126 -7.35 -1.60 1.16
CA ALA A 126 -7.61 -1.71 2.59
C ALA A 126 -8.17 -3.09 2.97
N ALA A 127 -9.04 -3.68 2.14
CA ALA A 127 -9.53 -5.05 2.31
C ALA A 127 -8.40 -6.10 2.23
N GLY A 128 -7.43 -5.92 1.34
CA GLY A 128 -6.27 -6.81 1.24
C GLY A 128 -5.37 -6.74 2.46
N PHE A 129 -5.04 -5.54 2.91
CA PHE A 129 -4.28 -5.33 4.14
C PHE A 129 -5.01 -5.87 5.38
N TYR A 130 -6.33 -5.68 5.45
CA TYR A 130 -7.16 -6.24 6.50
C TYR A 130 -7.09 -7.77 6.53
N LEU A 131 -7.25 -8.42 5.36
CA LEU A 131 -7.19 -9.88 5.23
C LEU A 131 -5.87 -10.41 5.79
N SER A 132 -4.75 -9.94 5.27
CA SER A 132 -3.41 -10.37 5.69
C SER A 132 -3.20 -10.20 7.20
N THR A 133 -3.63 -9.06 7.75
CA THR A 133 -3.49 -8.77 9.19
C THR A 133 -4.31 -9.71 10.07
N VAL A 134 -5.56 -9.98 9.69
CA VAL A 134 -6.45 -10.88 10.42
C VAL A 134 -5.97 -12.33 10.33
N GLU A 135 -5.54 -12.79 9.16
CA GLU A 135 -5.01 -14.13 8.98
C GLU A 135 -3.76 -14.36 9.83
N LEU A 136 -2.88 -13.36 9.95
CA LEU A 136 -1.74 -13.39 10.86
C LEU A 136 -2.15 -13.51 12.33
N LEU A 137 -3.09 -12.66 12.78
CA LEU A 137 -3.57 -12.63 14.17
C LEU A 137 -4.24 -13.94 14.60
N GLU A 138 -5.05 -14.49 13.71
CA GLU A 138 -5.88 -15.67 13.98
C GLU A 138 -5.19 -16.97 13.57
N SER A 139 -4.17 -16.90 12.71
CA SER A 139 -3.50 -18.04 12.07
C SER A 139 -4.51 -18.98 11.42
N CYS A 140 -5.39 -18.39 10.64
CA CYS A 140 -6.48 -19.03 9.93
C CYS A 140 -6.61 -18.35 8.58
N ARG A 141 -6.91 -19.11 7.52
CA ARG A 141 -7.17 -18.55 6.18
C ARG A 141 -8.63 -18.17 6.04
N TYR A 142 -8.89 -17.05 5.37
CA TYR A 142 -10.22 -16.52 5.15
C TYR A 142 -10.46 -16.21 3.67
N LYS A 143 -11.66 -16.54 3.21
CA LYS A 143 -12.25 -15.83 2.07
C LYS A 143 -12.89 -14.56 2.60
N LEU A 144 -12.41 -13.40 2.13
CA LEU A 144 -12.95 -12.10 2.48
C LEU A 144 -13.95 -11.61 1.43
N GLU A 145 -15.11 -11.19 1.91
CA GLU A 145 -16.06 -10.37 1.17
C GLU A 145 -16.08 -8.99 1.81
N TRP A 146 -16.08 -7.92 1.00
CA TRP A 146 -16.13 -6.56 1.50
C TRP A 146 -17.21 -5.76 0.78
N SER A 147 -17.79 -4.79 1.50
CA SER A 147 -18.72 -3.81 0.94
C SER A 147 -18.41 -2.43 1.51
N GLN A 148 -18.43 -1.42 0.64
CA GLN A 148 -18.21 -0.04 1.03
C GLN A 148 -19.56 0.58 1.42
N GLN A 149 -19.73 0.92 2.69
CA GLN A 149 -20.96 1.52 3.20
C GLN A 149 -20.98 3.04 3.01
N SER A 150 -19.81 3.67 3.09
CA SER A 150 -19.58 5.09 2.79
C SER A 150 -18.16 5.26 2.25
N ASN A 151 -17.80 6.48 1.85
CA ASN A 151 -16.45 6.77 1.34
C ASN A 151 -15.34 6.27 2.27
N HIS A 152 -15.57 6.31 3.60
CA HIS A 152 -14.56 5.95 4.59
C HIS A 152 -14.86 4.66 5.35
N ILE A 153 -16.01 4.01 5.17
CA ILE A 153 -16.42 2.85 5.97
C ILE A 153 -16.53 1.61 5.10
N ILE A 154 -15.77 0.58 5.46
CA ILE A 154 -15.75 -0.71 4.77
C ILE A 154 -16.16 -1.80 5.75
N ASN A 155 -17.16 -2.60 5.37
CA ASN A 155 -17.61 -3.76 6.11
C ASN A 155 -17.05 -5.04 5.50
N PHE A 156 -16.80 -6.03 6.36
CA PHE A 156 -16.17 -7.29 6.04
C PHE A 156 -17.03 -8.48 6.47
N ASN A 157 -17.13 -9.47 5.60
CA ASN A 157 -17.61 -10.79 5.94
C ASN A 157 -16.48 -11.80 5.74
N ARG A 158 -16.18 -12.58 6.79
CA ARG A 158 -15.08 -13.55 6.81
C ARG A 158 -15.64 -14.96 6.77
N LEU A 159 -15.24 -15.73 5.77
CA LEU A 159 -15.60 -17.14 5.66
C LEU A 159 -14.32 -17.97 5.79
N THR A 160 -14.25 -18.85 6.78
CA THR A 160 -13.09 -19.73 6.97
C THR A 160 -12.82 -20.54 5.70
N ALA A 161 -11.59 -20.49 5.21
CA ALA A 161 -11.15 -21.32 4.11
C ALA A 161 -10.61 -22.65 4.65
N ASN A 162 -11.21 -23.77 4.25
CA ASN A 162 -10.79 -25.11 4.70
C ASN A 162 -9.48 -25.60 4.04
N ASN A 163 -8.90 -24.80 3.14
CA ASN A 163 -7.67 -25.14 2.42
C ASN A 163 -6.49 -24.37 3.02
N GLU A 164 -5.38 -25.05 3.23
CA GLU A 164 -4.08 -24.39 3.43
C GLU A 164 -3.76 -23.62 2.14
N MET A 165 -3.84 -22.28 2.17
CA MET A 165 -3.32 -21.46 1.08
C MET A 165 -1.81 -21.33 1.26
N PRO A 166 -1.01 -21.67 0.22
CA PRO A 166 0.43 -21.53 0.29
C PRO A 166 0.80 -20.06 0.51
N PRO A 167 1.96 -19.78 1.12
CA PRO A 167 2.44 -18.41 1.25
C PRO A 167 2.61 -17.78 -0.15
N PRO A 168 2.52 -16.43 -0.26
CA PRO A 168 2.73 -15.72 -1.51
C PRO A 168 4.07 -16.07 -2.15
N ASN A 169 4.05 -16.27 -3.46
CA ASN A 169 5.28 -16.46 -4.21
C ASN A 169 6.07 -15.15 -4.31
N LEU A 170 7.40 -15.26 -4.29
CA LEU A 170 8.30 -14.17 -4.66
C LEU A 170 8.24 -13.94 -6.17
N LEU A 171 8.12 -12.68 -6.58
CA LEU A 171 8.12 -12.24 -7.98
C LEU A 171 9.54 -12.23 -8.59
N LYS A 172 10.18 -13.40 -8.67
CA LYS A 172 11.59 -13.53 -9.13
C LYS A 172 11.85 -13.03 -10.55
N SER A 173 10.81 -12.93 -11.37
CA SER A 173 10.92 -12.41 -12.74
C SER A 173 11.07 -10.89 -12.78
N ILE A 174 10.62 -10.16 -11.76
CA ILE A 174 10.75 -8.70 -11.70
C ILE A 174 12.12 -8.35 -11.11
N PRO A 175 13.06 -7.81 -11.90
CA PRO A 175 14.46 -7.70 -11.50
C PRO A 175 14.69 -6.69 -10.37
N TRP A 176 13.78 -5.75 -10.15
CA TRP A 176 13.87 -4.75 -9.08
C TRP A 176 13.07 -5.10 -7.81
N ALA A 177 12.25 -6.17 -7.81
CA ALA A 177 11.28 -6.40 -6.74
C ALA A 177 11.92 -6.68 -5.37
N TYR A 178 13.11 -7.31 -5.35
CA TYR A 178 13.81 -7.72 -4.13
C TYR A 178 15.31 -7.40 -4.18
N GLN A 179 15.68 -6.27 -4.80
CA GLN A 179 17.08 -5.86 -4.84
C GLN A 179 17.56 -5.41 -3.46
N ASN A 180 18.61 -6.05 -2.96
CA ASN A 180 19.23 -5.72 -1.67
C ASN A 180 20.20 -4.53 -1.76
N ASP A 181 20.55 -4.09 -2.98
CA ASP A 181 21.67 -3.16 -3.23
C ASP A 181 21.27 -1.69 -3.34
N LEU A 182 20.03 -1.33 -3.00
CA LEU A 182 19.63 0.09 -2.90
C LEU A 182 20.18 0.76 -1.63
N SER A 183 21.37 0.40 -1.16
CA SER A 183 22.05 1.08 -0.05
C SER A 183 22.61 2.44 -0.49
N GLY A 184 21.70 3.34 -0.88
CA GLY A 184 21.98 4.76 -0.89
C GLY A 184 22.19 5.23 0.56
N GLY A 185 23.05 6.22 0.76
CA GLY A 185 23.15 6.85 2.08
C GLY A 185 21.78 7.31 2.60
N ILE A 186 21.56 7.20 3.90
CA ILE A 186 20.37 7.75 4.55
C ILE A 186 20.51 9.27 4.63
N ILE A 187 19.41 9.99 4.44
CA ILE A 187 19.31 11.43 4.64
C ILE A 187 18.15 11.75 5.58
N ASP A 188 18.26 12.89 6.25
CA ASP A 188 17.16 13.40 7.07
C ASP A 188 16.03 13.87 6.14
N SER A 189 14.80 13.56 6.53
CA SER A 189 13.62 14.00 5.80
C SER A 189 13.09 15.30 6.41
N GLU A 190 12.77 16.28 5.57
CA GLU A 190 12.09 17.51 5.98
C GLU A 190 10.56 17.36 5.98
N VAL A 191 10.03 16.20 5.58
CA VAL A 191 8.60 15.93 5.50
C VAL A 191 8.00 15.87 6.91
N LYS A 192 7.05 16.78 7.14
CA LYS A 192 6.31 16.94 8.38
C LYS A 192 4.91 16.35 8.25
N LEU A 193 4.49 15.58 9.25
CA LEU A 193 3.18 14.96 9.27
C LEU A 193 2.20 15.77 10.13
N GLU A 194 0.95 15.78 9.68
CA GLU A 194 -0.19 16.40 10.37
C GLU A 194 -1.18 15.30 10.74
N SER A 195 -1.60 15.22 12.01
CA SER A 195 -2.43 14.11 12.50
C SER A 195 -3.92 14.33 12.22
N HIS A 196 -4.61 13.27 11.77
CA HIS A 196 -6.04 13.27 11.45
C HIS A 196 -6.76 12.05 12.02
N GLU A 197 -8.09 12.08 12.09
CA GLU A 197 -8.90 10.96 12.64
C GLU A 197 -8.62 9.63 11.92
N LEU A 198 -8.42 9.67 10.59
CA LEU A 198 -8.28 8.50 9.73
C LEU A 198 -6.86 8.29 9.19
N GLY A 199 -5.85 8.96 9.77
CA GLY A 199 -4.46 8.86 9.31
C GLY A 199 -3.72 10.17 9.50
N TRP A 200 -3.02 10.61 8.46
CA TRP A 200 -2.26 11.85 8.49
C TRP A 200 -2.23 12.53 7.12
N SER A 201 -1.82 13.79 7.09
CA SER A 201 -1.59 14.56 5.87
C SER A 201 -0.18 15.12 5.83
N ILE A 202 0.20 15.53 4.62
CA ILE A 202 1.38 16.36 4.35
C ILE A 202 0.84 17.60 3.63
N GLU A 203 1.14 18.79 4.15
CA GLU A 203 0.72 20.07 3.56
C GLU A 203 -0.81 20.13 3.36
N GLY A 204 -1.57 19.67 4.36
CA GLY A 204 -3.03 19.63 4.32
C GLY A 204 -3.65 18.56 3.39
N ARG A 205 -2.84 17.77 2.66
CA ARG A 205 -3.33 16.71 1.77
C ARG A 205 -3.28 15.34 2.44
N THR A 206 -4.44 14.68 2.60
CA THR A 206 -4.53 13.33 3.14
C THR A 206 -3.56 12.39 2.42
N SER A 207 -2.75 11.69 3.19
CA SER A 207 -1.67 10.87 2.68
C SER A 207 -1.58 9.54 3.42
N PHE A 208 -0.97 8.56 2.79
CA PHE A 208 -0.71 7.25 3.39
C PHE A 208 0.54 6.61 2.80
N LEU A 209 1.10 5.66 3.54
CA LEU A 209 2.25 4.88 3.13
C LEU A 209 1.80 3.57 2.49
N LEU A 210 2.34 3.22 1.32
CA LEU A 210 2.12 1.93 0.67
C LEU A 210 3.44 1.18 0.45
N PRO A 211 3.47 -0.15 0.53
CA PRO A 211 4.66 -0.92 0.20
C PRO A 211 4.91 -0.92 -1.30
N CYS A 212 6.16 -0.81 -1.74
CA CYS A 212 6.46 -0.89 -3.18
C CYS A 212 6.18 -2.28 -3.77
N ASP A 213 6.29 -3.36 -2.96
CA ASP A 213 5.93 -4.72 -3.39
C ASP A 213 4.45 -4.85 -3.75
N PHE A 214 3.56 -4.02 -3.18
CA PHE A 214 2.16 -3.96 -3.62
C PHE A 214 2.06 -3.56 -5.10
N PHE A 215 2.80 -2.54 -5.53
CA PHE A 215 2.81 -2.12 -6.95
C PHE A 215 3.46 -3.16 -7.85
N ASN A 216 4.54 -3.81 -7.42
CA ASN A 216 5.15 -4.91 -8.17
C ASN A 216 4.15 -6.05 -8.41
N ARG A 217 3.34 -6.38 -7.41
CA ARG A 217 2.26 -7.37 -7.52
C ARG A 217 1.13 -6.90 -8.43
N VAL A 218 0.73 -5.63 -8.37
CA VAL A 218 -0.29 -5.08 -9.28
C VAL A 218 0.19 -5.15 -10.74
N ILE A 219 1.46 -4.82 -11.00
CA ILE A 219 2.10 -4.94 -12.32
C ILE A 219 2.11 -6.41 -12.79
N PHE A 220 2.55 -7.32 -11.92
CA PHE A 220 2.61 -8.74 -12.26
C PHE A 220 1.22 -9.34 -12.54
N ASN A 221 0.26 -9.09 -11.64
CA ASN A 221 -1.07 -9.69 -11.66
C ASN A 221 -1.99 -9.11 -12.76
N SER A 222 -1.69 -7.92 -13.27
CA SER A 222 -2.47 -7.26 -14.33
C SER A 222 -2.09 -7.67 -15.74
N SER A 223 -0.92 -8.29 -15.92
CA SER A 223 -0.35 -8.46 -17.26
C SER A 223 -1.17 -9.36 -18.18
N GLY A 224 -1.94 -10.30 -17.61
CA GLY A 224 -2.90 -11.12 -18.36
C GLY A 224 -4.20 -10.42 -18.76
N PHE A 225 -4.49 -9.23 -18.21
CA PHE A 225 -5.70 -8.47 -18.49
C PHE A 225 -5.53 -7.46 -19.63
N VAL A 226 -4.29 -7.05 -19.91
CA VAL A 226 -3.96 -6.18 -21.03
C VAL A 226 -4.01 -6.98 -22.33
N LYS A 227 -5.18 -7.04 -22.96
CA LYS A 227 -5.39 -7.82 -24.20
C LYS A 227 -4.64 -7.21 -25.39
N GLN A 228 -4.68 -5.89 -25.52
CA GLN A 228 -3.95 -5.15 -26.54
C GLN A 228 -3.92 -3.67 -26.16
N PHE A 229 -2.74 -3.05 -26.15
CA PHE A 229 -2.64 -1.60 -26.01
C PHE A 229 -3.05 -0.89 -27.31
N PRO A 230 -3.61 0.33 -27.21
CA PRO A 230 -3.71 1.23 -28.35
C PRO A 230 -2.35 1.39 -29.03
N GLN A 231 -2.34 1.46 -30.37
CA GLN A 231 -1.10 1.45 -31.15
C GLN A 231 -0.15 2.60 -30.78
N ASN A 232 -0.70 3.76 -30.43
CA ASN A 232 0.05 4.92 -29.97
C ASN A 232 0.75 4.72 -28.62
N ILE A 233 0.33 3.76 -27.79
CA ILE A 233 1.05 3.37 -26.57
C ILE A 233 2.17 2.40 -26.94
N LEU A 234 1.88 1.35 -27.73
CA LEU A 234 2.88 0.37 -28.14
C LEU A 234 4.11 1.00 -28.82
N GLU A 235 3.90 2.00 -29.66
CA GLU A 235 4.98 2.68 -30.39
C GLU A 235 5.89 3.55 -29.50
N ARG A 236 5.50 3.83 -28.24
CA ARG A 236 6.27 4.65 -27.30
C ARG A 236 7.23 3.85 -26.42
N TRP A 237 7.02 2.54 -26.31
CA TRP A 237 7.74 1.69 -25.36
C TRP A 237 8.65 0.70 -26.07
N ASP A 238 9.94 0.78 -25.79
CA ASP A 238 10.93 -0.24 -26.17
C ASP A 238 11.52 -0.84 -24.89
N LEU A 239 10.93 -1.96 -24.42
CA LEU A 239 11.33 -2.62 -23.19
C LEU A 239 12.44 -3.65 -23.45
N VAL A 240 13.69 -3.20 -23.38
CA VAL A 240 14.86 -4.07 -23.58
C VAL A 240 15.22 -4.83 -22.30
N GLY A 241 15.17 -6.17 -22.35
CA GLY A 241 15.57 -7.03 -21.23
C GLY A 241 14.49 -7.27 -20.17
N PHE A 242 13.24 -6.89 -20.44
CA PHE A 242 12.10 -7.12 -19.56
C PHE A 242 11.35 -8.40 -19.97
N ASP A 243 10.84 -9.16 -19.00
CA ASP A 243 10.02 -10.34 -19.28
C ASP A 243 8.62 -9.91 -19.77
N MET A 244 8.12 -10.58 -20.82
CA MET A 244 6.76 -10.39 -21.31
C MET A 244 5.69 -10.63 -20.25
N VAL A 245 5.98 -11.48 -19.25
CA VAL A 245 5.04 -11.82 -18.16
C VAL A 245 4.59 -10.60 -17.35
N TYR A 246 5.42 -9.55 -17.22
CA TYR A 246 5.05 -8.34 -16.47
C TYR A 246 5.12 -7.04 -17.29
N SER A 247 5.60 -7.11 -18.54
CA SER A 247 5.82 -5.94 -19.40
C SER A 247 4.54 -5.14 -19.64
N ASN A 248 3.41 -5.81 -19.87
CA ASN A 248 2.16 -5.10 -20.11
C ASN A 248 1.64 -4.40 -18.86
N GLY A 249 1.67 -5.06 -17.69
CA GLY A 249 1.30 -4.40 -16.44
C GLY A 249 2.18 -3.21 -16.12
N LEU A 250 3.48 -3.29 -16.45
CA LEU A 250 4.42 -2.19 -16.26
C LEU A 250 4.07 -1.00 -17.16
N ILE A 251 3.88 -1.22 -18.46
CA ILE A 251 3.50 -0.14 -19.40
C ILE A 251 2.21 0.53 -18.93
N ALA A 252 1.20 -0.26 -18.53
CA ALA A 252 -0.05 0.27 -18.04
C ALA A 252 0.13 1.14 -16.79
N MET A 253 0.99 0.72 -15.86
CA MET A 253 1.28 1.48 -14.64
C MET A 253 2.00 2.79 -14.97
N LEU A 254 3.02 2.75 -15.86
CA LEU A 254 3.79 3.92 -16.25
C LEU A 254 2.93 4.94 -17.01
N GLU A 255 2.06 4.48 -17.92
CA GLU A 255 1.11 5.35 -18.62
C GLU A 255 0.11 5.97 -17.63
N ALA A 256 -0.41 5.21 -16.67
CA ALA A 256 -1.29 5.75 -15.64
C ALA A 256 -0.59 6.80 -14.77
N SER A 257 0.63 6.53 -14.32
CA SER A 257 1.44 7.48 -13.54
C SER A 257 1.73 8.76 -14.31
N LYS A 258 1.98 8.65 -15.62
CA LYS A 258 2.19 9.80 -16.51
C LYS A 258 0.92 10.66 -16.61
N GLU A 259 -0.27 10.06 -16.71
CA GLU A 259 -1.52 10.84 -16.72
C GLU A 259 -1.74 11.59 -15.38
N VAL A 260 -1.43 10.96 -14.23
CA VAL A 260 -1.50 11.63 -12.92
C VAL A 260 -0.53 12.81 -12.83
N PHE A 261 0.70 12.64 -13.34
CA PHE A 261 1.68 13.72 -13.38
C PHE A 261 1.18 14.91 -14.21
N LEU A 262 0.61 14.64 -15.39
CA LEU A 262 0.10 15.69 -16.28
C LEU A 262 -1.20 16.35 -15.80
N SER A 263 -1.95 15.73 -14.90
CA SER A 263 -3.18 16.32 -14.33
C SER A 263 -2.94 17.26 -13.16
N ASN A 264 -1.73 17.21 -12.57
CA ASN A 264 -1.36 18.00 -11.39
C ASN A 264 -0.54 19.26 -11.73
N ASP A 265 -0.19 19.46 -13.01
CA ASP A 265 0.39 20.69 -13.58
C ASP A 265 -0.70 21.62 -14.13
#